data_AF-A0A6J8CMK2-F1
#
_entry.id   AF-A0A6J8CMK2-F1
#
_cell.length_a   1.000
_cell.length_b   1.000
_cell.length_c   1.000
_cell.angle_alpha   90.00
_cell.angle_beta   90.00
_cell.angle_gamma   90.00
#
_symmetry.space_group_name_H-M   'P 1'
#
loop_
_entity.id
_entity.type
_entity.pdbx_description
1 polymer ?
#
loop_
_entity_poly.entity_id
_entity_poly.type
_entity_poly.pdbx_seq_one_letter_code
_entity_poly.pdbx_strand_id
1 'polypeptide(L)'
;MSAIIAVNDQTIVHLSLPVDSSVTYNGNTYTFGSRLSVNLMKYEIFQFSSKDDLSGTTILSNHPIAVISGHQLGNPSVSVSATKDMILEMLIPWKYWSTHYIAISNPVFNSGYGELIRIFTLCEKATVIIDKSGVRLQINVNQESVYEFPVALAESAVSSSHPYARSKIGDPRSVLPAPVDSWLNDYTFSTPGRSRGGSFNHGLVLVAYNEAINTTTLDNENLEPSLVWYEIAGTNLKYTVLPLSEGAHTLKCIGNLKCWGYVFGFGVYEEYGTSIGRSFTKVKLFEIKSYFIIVFINVCSFRINFNYNVEIKISRSVKFHVLYQKNVTCYLELCKPGIYYEFVIKWFFVCNEKRER
;
A
#
# COMPACT_ATOMS: atom_id res chain seq x y z
N MET A 1 6.83 13.81 -7.87
CA MET A 1 7.43 14.54 -6.72
C MET A 1 7.04 13.79 -5.47
N SER A 2 7.98 13.57 -4.56
CA SER A 2 7.74 12.84 -3.32
C SER A 2 8.48 13.52 -2.17
N ALA A 3 7.98 13.34 -0.96
CA ALA A 3 8.56 13.90 0.26
C ALA A 3 8.67 12.83 1.34
N ILE A 4 9.75 12.88 2.10
CA ILE A 4 10.02 12.03 3.26
C ILE A 4 10.16 12.92 4.47
N ILE A 5 9.40 12.63 5.52
CA ILE A 5 9.35 13.41 6.75
C ILE A 5 9.91 12.55 7.88
N ALA A 6 10.95 13.03 8.53
CA ALA A 6 11.56 12.37 9.68
C ALA A 6 10.83 12.76 10.97
N VAL A 7 10.57 11.78 11.85
CA VAL A 7 9.98 12.03 13.19
C VAL A 7 10.98 11.85 14.32
N ASN A 8 12.21 11.46 14.01
CA ASN A 8 13.33 11.27 14.92
C ASN A 8 14.59 11.94 14.37
N ASP A 9 15.49 12.33 15.26
CA ASP A 9 16.83 12.77 14.88
C ASP A 9 17.65 11.61 14.31
N GLN A 10 18.64 11.94 13.47
CA GLN A 10 19.56 10.96 12.88
C GLN A 10 18.80 9.85 12.11
N THR A 11 17.73 10.25 11.44
CA THR A 11 16.96 9.40 10.54
C THR A 11 17.71 9.27 9.22
N ILE A 12 18.39 8.14 9.04
CA ILE A 12 19.07 7.79 7.79
C ILE A 12 18.04 7.13 6.89
N VAL A 13 17.89 7.68 5.69
CA VAL A 13 17.00 7.17 4.64
C VAL A 13 17.82 6.78 3.43
N HIS A 14 17.51 5.62 2.87
CA HIS A 14 18.12 5.10 1.65
C HIS A 14 17.05 4.92 0.58
N LEU A 15 17.32 5.48 -0.60
CA LEU A 15 16.47 5.35 -1.78
C LEU A 15 17.18 4.48 -2.81
N SER A 16 16.46 3.51 -3.35
CA SER A 16 16.85 2.72 -4.51
C SER A 16 15.79 2.90 -5.60
N LEU A 17 16.23 3.47 -6.72
CA LEU A 17 15.37 3.87 -7.83
C LEU A 17 15.10 2.68 -8.78
N PRO A 18 13.94 2.64 -9.47
CA PRO A 18 13.66 1.64 -10.50
C PRO A 18 14.54 1.84 -11.75
N VAL A 19 14.56 0.84 -12.63
CA VAL A 19 15.23 0.91 -13.95
C VAL A 19 14.71 2.11 -14.74
N ASP A 20 15.57 2.72 -15.57
CA ASP A 20 15.24 3.87 -16.43
C ASP A 20 14.74 5.13 -15.69
N SER A 21 15.07 5.26 -14.41
CA SER A 21 14.76 6.45 -13.62
C SER A 21 15.99 7.11 -13.01
N SER A 22 15.89 8.42 -12.80
CA SER A 22 16.95 9.23 -12.23
C SER A 22 16.43 10.26 -11.24
N VAL A 23 17.22 10.57 -10.21
CA VAL A 23 16.97 11.67 -9.27
C VAL A 23 18.26 12.45 -9.09
N THR A 24 18.20 13.77 -9.23
CA THR A 24 19.35 14.64 -8.94
C THR A 24 19.23 15.23 -7.54
N TYR A 25 20.30 15.11 -6.75
CA TYR A 25 20.37 15.67 -5.40
C TYR A 25 21.79 16.17 -5.10
N ASN A 26 21.90 17.39 -4.56
CA ASN A 26 23.19 18.05 -4.25
C ASN A 26 24.21 17.99 -5.40
N GLY A 27 23.76 18.22 -6.63
CA GLY A 27 24.61 18.21 -7.83
C GLY A 27 24.98 16.82 -8.36
N ASN A 28 24.56 15.74 -7.70
CA ASN A 28 24.81 14.37 -8.12
C ASN A 28 23.55 13.73 -8.69
N THR A 29 23.68 12.98 -9.78
CA THR A 29 22.59 12.20 -10.37
C THR A 29 22.67 10.75 -9.90
N TYR A 30 21.58 10.26 -9.32
CA TYR A 30 21.40 8.90 -8.86
C TYR A 30 20.48 8.17 -9.83
N THR A 31 20.83 6.96 -10.25
CA THR A 31 20.10 6.11 -11.19
C THR A 31 19.91 4.70 -10.62
N PHE A 32 19.27 3.79 -11.36
CA PHE A 32 19.17 2.37 -11.00
C PHE A 32 20.53 1.76 -10.60
N GLY A 33 20.52 0.92 -9.56
CA GLY A 33 21.73 0.31 -8.99
C GLY A 33 22.54 1.23 -8.07
N SER A 34 22.31 2.54 -8.10
CA SER A 34 22.89 3.48 -7.13
C SER A 34 22.05 3.55 -5.84
N ARG A 35 22.65 4.05 -4.75
CA ARG A 35 21.98 4.24 -3.46
C ARG A 35 22.10 5.69 -3.02
N LEU A 36 21.00 6.44 -3.13
CA LEU A 36 20.91 7.78 -2.55
C LEU A 36 20.68 7.64 -1.04
N SER A 37 21.52 8.29 -0.24
CA SER A 37 21.41 8.29 1.22
C SER A 37 21.32 9.70 1.74
N VAL A 38 20.32 9.95 2.60
CA VAL A 38 20.12 11.25 3.26
C VAL A 38 20.03 11.03 4.77
N ASN A 39 20.58 11.97 5.54
CA ASN A 39 20.47 12.01 6.99
C ASN A 39 19.56 13.17 7.37
N LEU A 40 18.49 12.87 8.10
CA LEU A 40 17.46 13.82 8.47
C LEU A 40 17.36 13.96 9.99
N MET A 41 17.26 15.19 10.45
CA MET A 41 16.90 15.53 11.82
C MET A 41 15.38 15.51 12.00
N LYS A 42 14.93 15.53 13.24
CA LYS A 42 13.50 15.50 13.55
C LYS A 42 12.77 16.67 12.87
N TYR A 43 11.69 16.34 12.17
CA TYR A 43 10.84 17.25 11.38
C TYR A 43 11.51 17.83 10.12
N GLU A 44 12.72 17.40 9.77
CA GLU A 44 13.27 17.68 8.45
C GLU A 44 12.53 16.91 7.37
N ILE A 45 12.40 17.56 6.22
CA ILE A 45 11.71 17.05 5.05
C ILE A 45 12.72 16.90 3.92
N PHE A 46 12.86 15.68 3.42
CA PHE A 46 13.57 15.42 2.18
C PHE A 46 12.59 15.34 1.02
N GLN A 47 12.59 16.35 0.17
CA GLN A 47 11.80 16.37 -1.05
C GLN A 47 12.66 16.00 -2.26
N PHE A 48 12.14 15.13 -3.12
CA PHE A 48 12.77 14.77 -4.39
C PHE A 48 11.73 14.68 -5.51
N SER A 49 12.19 14.91 -6.74
CA SER A 49 11.35 14.84 -7.92
C SER A 49 12.16 14.34 -9.11
N SER A 50 11.48 13.66 -10.03
CA SER A 50 12.01 13.28 -11.33
C SER A 50 10.99 13.59 -12.42
N LYS A 51 11.47 13.65 -13.66
CA LYS A 51 10.62 13.57 -14.86
C LYS A 51 10.28 12.12 -15.22
N ASP A 52 11.07 11.18 -14.70
CA ASP A 52 10.89 9.74 -14.90
C ASP A 52 9.83 9.19 -13.94
N ASP A 53 9.28 8.02 -14.25
CA ASP A 53 8.42 7.29 -13.32
C ASP A 53 9.25 6.72 -12.16
N LEU A 54 8.89 7.10 -10.93
CA LEU A 54 9.54 6.64 -9.70
C LEU A 54 8.81 5.47 -9.05
N SER A 55 7.77 4.92 -9.70
CA SER A 55 7.04 3.75 -9.23
C SER A 55 7.99 2.55 -9.06
N GLY A 56 7.92 1.89 -7.90
CA GLY A 56 8.87 0.83 -7.54
C GLY A 56 10.11 1.31 -6.77
N THR A 57 10.26 2.63 -6.52
CA THR A 57 11.31 3.14 -5.63
C THR A 57 11.20 2.50 -4.24
N THR A 58 12.29 1.89 -3.78
CA THR A 58 12.38 1.35 -2.43
C THR A 58 12.95 2.40 -1.49
N ILE A 59 12.26 2.65 -0.37
CA ILE A 59 12.66 3.57 0.69
C ILE A 59 12.89 2.77 1.97
N LEU A 60 14.13 2.77 2.45
CA LEU A 60 14.52 2.13 3.71
C LEU A 60 14.95 3.20 4.71
N SER A 61 14.56 3.06 5.97
CA SER A 61 14.99 3.97 7.04
C SER A 61 15.28 3.22 8.34
N ASN A 62 16.21 3.76 9.13
CA ASN A 62 16.53 3.29 10.48
C ASN A 62 15.50 3.73 11.54
N HIS A 63 14.66 4.72 11.23
CA HIS A 63 13.62 5.25 12.10
C HIS A 63 12.27 5.32 11.37
N PRO A 64 11.15 5.47 12.10
CA PRO A 64 9.87 5.76 11.48
C PRO A 64 9.96 7.03 10.62
N ILE A 65 9.32 6.99 9.45
CA ILE A 65 9.20 8.10 8.51
C ILE A 65 7.78 8.14 7.97
N ALA A 66 7.31 9.33 7.60
CA ALA A 66 6.14 9.48 6.73
C ALA A 66 6.61 9.74 5.31
N VAL A 67 5.93 9.15 4.33
CA VAL A 67 6.25 9.32 2.90
C VAL A 67 5.00 9.80 2.20
N ILE A 68 5.12 10.93 1.50
CA ILE A 68 4.09 11.46 0.60
C ILE A 68 4.60 11.25 -0.82
N SER A 69 3.80 10.56 -1.64
CA SER A 69 4.07 10.39 -3.07
C SER A 69 3.11 11.24 -3.86
N GLY A 70 3.56 11.75 -5.01
CA GLY A 70 2.69 12.58 -5.82
C GLY A 70 3.15 12.85 -7.24
N HIS A 71 2.22 13.39 -8.01
CA HIS A 71 2.40 13.80 -9.39
C HIS A 71 1.76 15.16 -9.59
N GLN A 72 2.55 16.17 -9.97
CA GLN A 72 2.12 17.58 -9.99
C GLN A 72 1.09 17.88 -11.10
N LEU A 73 1.17 17.14 -12.21
CA LEU A 73 0.29 17.29 -13.36
C LEU A 73 -0.19 15.92 -13.82
N GLY A 74 -0.84 15.20 -12.90
CA GLY A 74 -1.35 13.86 -13.16
C GLY A 74 -2.29 13.87 -14.35
N ASN A 75 -2.02 13.02 -15.34
CA ASN A 75 -2.95 12.74 -16.42
C ASN A 75 -2.89 11.23 -16.71
N PRO A 76 -3.75 10.42 -16.10
CA PRO A 76 -3.72 8.98 -16.26
C PRO A 76 -4.20 8.50 -17.66
N SER A 77 -4.61 9.39 -18.57
CA SER A 77 -5.10 9.02 -19.92
C SER A 77 -4.18 9.51 -21.05
N VAL A 78 -4.00 8.64 -22.05
CA VAL A 78 -3.14 8.88 -23.22
C VAL A 78 -3.90 9.56 -24.39
N SER A 79 -5.23 9.69 -24.35
CA SER A 79 -6.02 9.89 -25.59
C SER A 79 -7.00 11.07 -25.67
N VAL A 80 -7.06 12.00 -24.71
CA VAL A 80 -7.92 13.19 -24.86
C VAL A 80 -7.30 14.41 -24.19
N SER A 81 -7.41 15.57 -24.86
CA SER A 81 -7.11 16.93 -24.37
C SER A 81 -7.29 17.05 -22.84
N ALA A 82 -6.21 16.88 -22.09
CA ALA A 82 -6.26 16.48 -20.69
C ALA A 82 -6.29 17.66 -19.74
N THR A 83 -7.30 17.69 -18.86
CA THR A 83 -7.14 18.37 -17.57
C THR A 83 -6.13 17.58 -16.74
N LYS A 84 -5.34 18.30 -15.94
CA LYS A 84 -4.28 17.73 -15.12
C LYS A 84 -4.42 18.29 -13.73
N ASP A 85 -4.27 17.45 -12.74
CA ASP A 85 -4.34 17.88 -11.35
C ASP A 85 -3.21 17.27 -10.53
N MET A 86 -2.98 17.85 -9.37
CA MET A 86 -2.00 17.39 -8.42
C MET A 86 -2.56 16.18 -7.67
N ILE A 87 -1.91 15.04 -7.84
CA ILE A 87 -2.22 13.83 -7.10
C ILE A 87 -1.21 13.72 -5.96
N LEU A 88 -1.69 13.60 -4.71
CA LEU A 88 -0.87 13.42 -3.51
C LEU A 88 -1.45 12.32 -2.63
N GLU A 89 -0.59 11.43 -2.15
CA GLU A 89 -0.97 10.34 -1.26
C GLU A 89 0.08 10.12 -0.16
N MET A 90 -0.37 9.92 1.07
CA MET A 90 0.51 9.42 2.14
C MET A 90 0.61 7.91 2.02
N LEU A 91 1.81 7.41 1.69
CA LEU A 91 2.02 5.98 1.47
C LEU A 91 1.93 5.18 2.77
N ILE A 92 1.27 4.02 2.69
CA ILE A 92 1.20 3.06 3.79
C ILE A 92 2.49 2.23 3.83
N PRO A 93 3.17 2.12 5.00
CA PRO A 93 4.33 1.26 5.13
C PRO A 93 4.04 -0.20 4.77
N TRP A 94 5.00 -0.85 4.13
CA TRP A 94 4.88 -2.20 3.59
C TRP A 94 4.40 -3.25 4.61
N LYS A 95 4.76 -3.08 5.89
CA LYS A 95 4.35 -3.97 7.00
C LYS A 95 2.83 -4.00 7.29
N TYR A 96 2.08 -3.08 6.68
CA TYR A 96 0.62 -3.00 6.78
C TYR A 96 -0.08 -3.32 5.46
N TRP A 97 0.67 -3.79 4.46
CA TRP A 97 0.10 -4.34 3.24
C TRP A 97 -0.45 -5.74 3.52
N SER A 98 -1.42 -6.17 2.74
CA SER A 98 -2.00 -7.51 2.82
C SER A 98 -2.05 -8.14 1.42
N THR A 99 -2.77 -9.24 1.29
CA THR A 99 -2.98 -9.94 0.02
C THR A 99 -4.40 -9.81 -0.50
N HIS A 100 -5.35 -9.29 0.27
CA HIS A 100 -6.77 -9.21 -0.10
C HIS A 100 -7.29 -7.78 -0.05
N TYR A 101 -7.67 -7.25 -1.20
CA TYR A 101 -8.19 -5.89 -1.36
C TYR A 101 -9.49 -5.91 -2.16
N ILE A 102 -10.35 -4.93 -1.87
CA ILE A 102 -11.55 -4.66 -2.66
C ILE A 102 -11.35 -3.29 -3.32
N ALA A 103 -11.52 -3.23 -4.63
CA ALA A 103 -11.40 -2.00 -5.40
C ALA A 103 -12.68 -1.75 -6.18
N ILE A 104 -13.42 -0.72 -5.76
CA ILE A 104 -14.73 -0.40 -6.33
C ILE A 104 -14.57 0.82 -7.23
N SER A 105 -14.82 0.62 -8.52
CA SER A 105 -15.03 1.73 -9.45
C SER A 105 -16.29 2.49 -9.07
N ASN A 106 -16.18 3.81 -8.94
CA ASN A 106 -17.31 4.64 -8.55
C ASN A 106 -18.34 4.71 -9.69
N PRO A 107 -19.57 4.19 -9.50
CA PRO A 107 -20.61 4.23 -10.53
C PRO A 107 -21.01 5.65 -10.95
N VAL A 108 -20.83 6.66 -10.08
CA VAL A 108 -21.08 8.08 -10.40
C VAL A 108 -20.17 8.56 -11.54
N PHE A 109 -18.99 7.96 -11.66
CA PHE A 109 -17.96 8.33 -12.62
C PHE A 109 -17.84 7.35 -13.78
N ASN A 110 -18.84 6.51 -13.99
CA ASN A 110 -18.91 5.54 -15.09
C ASN A 110 -18.98 6.26 -16.45
N SER A 111 -17.83 6.73 -16.91
CA SER A 111 -17.67 7.60 -18.07
C SER A 111 -17.23 6.85 -19.34
N GLY A 112 -17.23 5.52 -19.30
CA GLY A 112 -16.73 4.67 -20.39
C GLY A 112 -15.21 4.51 -20.45
N TYR A 113 -14.44 5.29 -19.68
CA TYR A 113 -12.97 5.21 -19.61
C TYR A 113 -12.45 4.31 -18.47
N GLY A 114 -13.30 4.02 -17.47
CA GLY A 114 -12.97 3.19 -16.31
C GLY A 114 -12.05 3.88 -15.30
N GLU A 115 -12.04 3.36 -14.08
CA GLU A 115 -11.00 3.67 -13.09
C GLU A 115 -9.80 2.74 -13.35
N LEU A 116 -8.57 3.22 -13.23
CA LEU A 116 -7.36 2.40 -13.35
C LEU A 116 -6.98 1.85 -11.98
N ILE A 117 -6.70 0.56 -11.85
CA ILE A 117 -6.03 0.04 -10.66
C ILE A 117 -4.54 -0.12 -10.95
N ARG A 118 -3.67 0.47 -10.12
CA ARG A 118 -2.25 0.14 -10.05
C ARG A 118 -2.01 -0.90 -8.97
N ILE A 119 -1.34 -1.99 -9.33
CA ILE A 119 -0.95 -3.01 -8.35
C ILE A 119 0.56 -2.93 -8.07
N PHE A 120 0.91 -2.96 -6.80
CA PHE A 120 2.29 -3.09 -6.33
C PHE A 120 2.47 -4.43 -5.61
N THR A 121 3.70 -4.91 -5.56
CA THR A 121 4.05 -6.11 -4.81
C THR A 121 5.46 -5.98 -4.24
N LEU A 122 5.72 -6.63 -3.11
CA LEU A 122 7.06 -6.77 -2.55
C LEU A 122 7.75 -8.05 -3.01
N CYS A 123 7.01 -8.98 -3.63
CA CYS A 123 7.59 -10.22 -4.14
C CYS A 123 8.29 -9.98 -5.46
N GLU A 124 9.44 -10.63 -5.65
CA GLU A 124 10.09 -10.67 -6.97
C GLU A 124 9.14 -11.16 -8.06
N LYS A 125 8.29 -12.12 -7.72
CA LYS A 125 7.20 -12.63 -8.56
C LYS A 125 5.97 -12.89 -7.69
N ALA A 126 4.88 -12.19 -7.96
CA ALA A 126 3.59 -12.42 -7.35
C ALA A 126 2.56 -12.83 -8.40
N THR A 127 1.76 -13.83 -8.07
CA THR A 127 0.54 -14.13 -8.82
C THR A 127 -0.61 -13.33 -8.21
N VAL A 128 -1.18 -12.43 -9.00
CA VAL A 128 -2.34 -11.63 -8.60
C VAL A 128 -3.58 -12.17 -9.28
N ILE A 129 -4.62 -12.39 -8.49
CA ILE A 129 -5.92 -12.86 -8.97
C ILE A 129 -6.90 -11.70 -8.87
N ILE A 130 -7.52 -11.34 -9.99
CA ILE A 130 -8.53 -10.29 -10.08
C ILE A 130 -9.84 -10.98 -10.43
N ASP A 131 -10.85 -10.87 -9.55
CA ASP A 131 -12.21 -11.32 -9.85
C ASP A 131 -13.02 -10.13 -10.37
N LYS A 132 -13.30 -10.16 -11.67
CA LYS A 132 -14.02 -9.11 -12.40
C LYS A 132 -15.37 -9.66 -12.84
N SER A 133 -16.43 -9.29 -12.13
CA SER A 133 -17.79 -9.71 -12.45
C SER A 133 -17.94 -11.24 -12.64
N GLY A 134 -17.21 -12.03 -11.84
CA GLY A 134 -17.21 -13.49 -11.88
C GLY A 134 -16.18 -14.10 -12.84
N VAL A 135 -15.43 -13.27 -13.58
CA VAL A 135 -14.30 -13.70 -14.41
C VAL A 135 -13.02 -13.54 -13.61
N ARG A 136 -12.32 -14.66 -13.39
CA ARG A 136 -11.01 -14.65 -12.73
C ARG A 136 -9.90 -14.43 -13.75
N LEU A 137 -9.24 -13.28 -13.63
CA LEU A 137 -8.00 -12.97 -14.33
C LEU A 137 -6.82 -13.27 -13.41
N GLN A 138 -5.82 -13.95 -13.95
CA GLN A 138 -4.57 -14.23 -13.25
C GLN A 138 -3.44 -13.54 -14.00
N ILE A 139 -2.69 -12.71 -13.29
CA ILE A 139 -1.53 -12.00 -13.84
C ILE A 139 -0.30 -12.27 -12.97
N ASN A 140 0.88 -12.19 -13.57
CA ASN A 140 2.14 -12.21 -12.85
C ASN A 140 2.67 -10.79 -12.76
N VAL A 141 2.92 -10.32 -11.55
CA VAL A 141 3.43 -8.97 -11.26
C VAL A 141 4.76 -9.12 -10.53
N ASN A 142 5.77 -8.37 -10.97
CA ASN A 142 7.08 -8.36 -10.34
C ASN A 142 7.23 -7.13 -9.42
N GLN A 143 8.14 -7.19 -8.45
CA GLN A 143 8.37 -6.16 -7.42
C GLN A 143 8.56 -4.74 -7.96
N GLU A 144 9.13 -4.61 -9.16
CA GLU A 144 9.49 -3.34 -9.80
C GLU A 144 8.53 -2.98 -10.94
N SER A 145 7.47 -3.77 -11.15
CA SER A 145 6.50 -3.56 -12.21
C SER A 145 5.21 -2.98 -11.65
N VAL A 146 4.70 -1.94 -12.30
CA VAL A 146 3.33 -1.47 -12.10
C VAL A 146 2.44 -2.18 -13.11
N TYR A 147 1.34 -2.76 -12.63
CA TYR A 147 0.30 -3.26 -13.51
C TYR A 147 -0.93 -2.35 -13.44
N GLU A 148 -1.36 -1.86 -14.60
CA GLU A 148 -2.53 -1.00 -14.77
C GLU A 148 -3.61 -1.70 -15.60
N PHE A 149 -4.85 -1.64 -15.15
CA PHE A 149 -5.99 -2.12 -15.93
C PHE A 149 -7.27 -1.32 -15.61
N PRO A 150 -8.17 -1.18 -16.60
CA PRO A 150 -9.44 -0.48 -16.41
C PRO A 150 -10.47 -1.36 -15.67
N VAL A 151 -11.09 -0.76 -14.65
CA VAL A 151 -12.16 -1.34 -13.85
C VAL A 151 -13.51 -0.90 -14.40
N ALA A 152 -14.34 -1.87 -14.78
CA ALA A 152 -15.60 -1.59 -15.46
C ALA A 152 -16.83 -1.61 -14.54
N LEU A 153 -16.67 -1.98 -13.25
CA LEU A 153 -17.55 -1.83 -12.07
C LEU A 153 -17.26 -2.99 -11.11
N ALA A 154 -17.08 -2.70 -9.82
CA ALA A 154 -16.97 -3.65 -8.69
C ALA A 154 -16.05 -4.87 -8.91
N GLU A 155 -14.76 -4.72 -8.60
CA GLU A 155 -13.77 -5.80 -8.81
C GLU A 155 -13.07 -6.13 -7.48
N SER A 156 -12.89 -7.42 -7.20
CA SER A 156 -12.07 -7.86 -6.05
C SER A 156 -10.68 -8.23 -6.55
N ALA A 157 -9.63 -7.80 -5.85
CA ALA A 157 -8.25 -8.03 -6.25
C ALA A 157 -7.44 -8.63 -5.09
N VAL A 158 -6.82 -9.78 -5.36
CA VAL A 158 -5.91 -10.45 -4.42
C VAL A 158 -4.47 -9.96 -4.68
N SER A 159 -4.19 -8.69 -4.38
CA SER A 159 -2.87 -8.08 -4.08
C SER A 159 -3.01 -6.54 -4.05
N SER A 160 -2.04 -5.85 -3.42
CA SER A 160 -2.09 -4.43 -3.07
C SER A 160 -2.44 -3.51 -4.24
N SER A 161 -3.69 -3.05 -4.24
CA SER A 161 -4.25 -2.19 -5.27
C SER A 161 -4.16 -0.72 -4.87
N HIS A 162 -4.06 0.15 -5.86
CA HIS A 162 -4.23 1.60 -5.79
C HIS A 162 -5.20 1.98 -6.91
N PRO A 163 -6.50 2.17 -6.66
CA PRO A 163 -7.42 2.71 -7.65
C PRO A 163 -7.16 4.20 -7.92
N TYR A 164 -7.22 4.55 -9.20
CA TYR A 164 -7.19 5.88 -9.79
C TYR A 164 -8.47 6.06 -10.59
N ALA A 165 -9.17 7.19 -10.43
CA ALA A 165 -10.43 7.41 -11.12
C ALA A 165 -10.33 8.57 -12.12
N ARG A 166 -11.05 8.44 -13.24
CA ARG A 166 -11.47 9.59 -14.06
C ARG A 166 -12.97 9.52 -14.34
N SER A 167 -13.63 10.66 -14.14
CA SER A 167 -14.96 10.95 -14.65
C SER A 167 -14.90 11.89 -15.86
N LYS A 168 -15.99 11.95 -16.64
CA LYS A 168 -16.21 13.06 -17.61
C LYS A 168 -16.49 14.40 -16.88
N ILE A 169 -16.73 14.32 -15.57
CA ILE A 169 -16.98 15.40 -14.63
C ILE A 169 -15.82 15.39 -13.62
N GLY A 170 -14.80 16.21 -13.81
CA GLY A 170 -13.75 16.41 -12.80
C GLY A 170 -12.33 16.03 -13.23
N ASP A 171 -11.42 16.32 -12.32
CA ASP A 171 -9.98 16.15 -12.43
C ASP A 171 -9.51 14.82 -11.83
N PRO A 172 -8.32 14.29 -12.19
CA PRO A 172 -7.92 12.96 -11.76
C PRO A 172 -7.73 12.87 -10.23
N ARG A 173 -8.28 11.82 -9.63
CA ARG A 173 -8.07 11.47 -8.21
C ARG A 173 -7.46 10.08 -8.02
N SER A 174 -6.82 9.87 -6.87
CA SER A 174 -6.39 8.57 -6.38
C SER A 174 -7.03 8.24 -5.04
N VAL A 175 -7.10 6.95 -4.71
CA VAL A 175 -7.50 6.47 -3.39
C VAL A 175 -6.62 5.28 -3.02
N LEU A 176 -6.09 5.26 -1.79
CA LEU A 176 -5.45 4.07 -1.22
C LEU A 176 -6.49 3.14 -0.56
N PRO A 177 -6.72 1.92 -1.07
CA PRO A 177 -7.71 1.02 -0.51
C PRO A 177 -7.19 0.36 0.76
N ALA A 178 -8.10 0.08 1.70
CA ALA A 178 -7.78 -0.73 2.85
C ALA A 178 -7.93 -2.22 2.54
N PRO A 179 -6.94 -3.08 2.86
CA PRO A 179 -7.12 -4.50 2.77
C PRO A 179 -8.18 -4.96 3.77
N VAL A 180 -8.89 -6.03 3.40
CA VAL A 180 -10.09 -6.50 4.10
C VAL A 180 -9.85 -6.82 5.58
N ASP A 181 -8.65 -7.32 5.90
CA ASP A 181 -8.24 -7.64 7.27
C ASP A 181 -8.04 -6.40 8.16
N SER A 182 -7.77 -5.25 7.57
CA SER A 182 -7.54 -3.97 8.27
C SER A 182 -8.80 -3.14 8.47
N TRP A 183 -9.96 -3.58 7.97
CA TRP A 183 -11.21 -2.85 8.14
C TRP A 183 -11.60 -2.72 9.62
N LEU A 184 -12.21 -1.59 9.94
CA LEU A 184 -12.78 -1.22 11.24
C LEU A 184 -14.31 -1.32 11.18
N ASN A 185 -14.95 -1.09 12.33
CA ASN A 185 -16.40 -1.04 12.48
C ASN A 185 -16.88 0.35 12.96
N ASP A 186 -15.98 1.29 13.22
CA ASP A 186 -16.26 2.66 13.63
C ASP A 186 -15.25 3.58 12.94
N TYR A 187 -15.75 4.59 12.26
CA TYR A 187 -14.97 5.55 11.51
C TYR A 187 -15.46 6.96 11.78
N THR A 188 -14.52 7.90 11.85
CA THR A 188 -14.80 9.35 11.77
C THR A 188 -13.99 9.92 10.62
N PHE A 189 -14.65 10.60 9.70
CA PHE A 189 -14.03 11.21 8.54
C PHE A 189 -14.72 12.54 8.21
N SER A 190 -14.14 13.32 7.31
CA SER A 190 -14.67 14.62 6.93
C SER A 190 -14.72 14.79 5.42
N THR A 191 -15.70 15.55 4.96
CA THR A 191 -15.78 16.12 3.62
C THR A 191 -15.29 17.57 3.67
N PRO A 192 -14.39 17.99 2.75
CA PRO A 192 -13.90 19.36 2.73
C PRO A 192 -14.99 20.33 2.27
N GLY A 193 -14.85 21.60 2.63
CA GLY A 193 -15.75 22.66 2.16
C GLY A 193 -15.48 23.09 0.72
N ARG A 194 -15.87 24.32 0.39
CA ARG A 194 -15.88 24.91 -0.97
C ARG A 194 -14.78 24.42 -1.92
N SER A 195 -15.21 24.08 -3.13
CA SER A 195 -14.35 23.88 -4.29
C SER A 195 -14.13 25.20 -5.03
N ARG A 196 -13.06 25.33 -5.81
CA ARG A 196 -12.93 26.42 -6.79
C ARG A 196 -14.16 26.44 -7.70
N GLY A 197 -14.87 27.56 -7.68
CA GLY A 197 -16.08 27.75 -8.49
C GLY A 197 -17.38 27.25 -7.85
N GLY A 198 -17.38 26.82 -6.58
CA GLY A 198 -18.63 26.47 -5.88
C GLY A 198 -18.43 25.55 -4.67
N SER A 199 -19.24 24.50 -4.61
CA SER A 199 -19.21 23.48 -3.56
C SER A 199 -18.92 22.12 -4.21
N PHE A 200 -18.33 21.20 -3.45
CA PHE A 200 -18.21 19.82 -3.89
C PHE A 200 -19.57 19.11 -3.78
N ASN A 201 -19.84 18.19 -4.70
CA ASN A 201 -20.79 17.13 -4.47
C ASN A 201 -20.05 15.96 -3.83
N HIS A 202 -20.42 15.58 -2.61
CA HIS A 202 -19.74 14.53 -1.87
C HIS A 202 -20.49 13.20 -1.95
N GLY A 203 -19.73 12.11 -1.88
CA GLY A 203 -20.30 10.79 -1.71
C GLY A 203 -19.36 9.85 -0.97
N LEU A 204 -19.94 8.78 -0.45
CA LEU A 204 -19.23 7.65 0.14
C LEU A 204 -19.48 6.43 -0.75
N VAL A 205 -18.40 5.82 -1.23
CA VAL A 205 -18.46 4.43 -1.68
C VAL A 205 -18.29 3.56 -0.46
N LEU A 206 -19.35 2.83 -0.08
CA LEU A 206 -19.38 1.97 1.09
C LEU A 206 -19.37 0.50 0.65
N VAL A 207 -18.48 -0.28 1.24
CA VAL A 207 -18.38 -1.73 1.11
C VAL A 207 -18.68 -2.38 2.45
N ALA A 208 -19.62 -3.32 2.47
CA ALA A 208 -20.05 -4.01 3.68
C ALA A 208 -20.38 -5.47 3.39
N TYR A 209 -20.26 -6.32 4.41
CA TYR A 209 -20.84 -7.67 4.36
C TYR A 209 -22.36 -7.58 4.25
N ASN A 210 -22.99 -8.51 3.52
CA ASN A 210 -24.44 -8.55 3.40
C ASN A 210 -25.17 -8.50 4.77
N GLU A 211 -24.60 -9.16 5.77
CA GLU A 211 -25.11 -9.21 7.14
C GLU A 211 -24.98 -7.88 7.90
N ALA A 212 -24.06 -7.00 7.47
CA ALA A 212 -23.78 -5.72 8.12
C ALA A 212 -24.64 -4.57 7.57
N ILE A 213 -25.32 -4.76 6.44
CA ILE A 213 -26.05 -3.69 5.74
C ILE A 213 -27.11 -3.06 6.65
N ASN A 214 -27.96 -3.90 7.26
CA ASN A 214 -29.08 -3.45 8.10
C ASN A 214 -28.64 -2.94 9.49
N THR A 215 -27.37 -3.14 9.84
CA THR A 215 -26.79 -2.71 11.13
C THR A 215 -25.79 -1.57 10.94
N THR A 216 -25.61 -1.08 9.71
CA THR A 216 -24.73 0.05 9.43
C THR A 216 -25.50 1.35 9.62
N THR A 217 -24.85 2.31 10.27
CA THR A 217 -25.37 3.64 10.51
C THR A 217 -24.38 4.70 10.01
N LEU A 218 -24.92 5.78 9.48
CA LEU A 218 -24.19 7.00 9.14
C LEU A 218 -24.76 8.13 10.01
N ASP A 219 -23.88 8.83 10.72
CA ASP A 219 -24.25 9.94 11.62
C ASP A 219 -25.28 9.56 12.70
N ASN A 220 -25.18 8.30 13.17
CA ASN A 220 -26.08 7.64 14.11
C ASN A 220 -27.49 7.36 13.58
N GLU A 221 -27.74 7.56 12.29
CA GLU A 221 -28.97 7.20 11.60
C GLU A 221 -28.77 5.94 10.76
N ASN A 222 -29.83 5.14 10.60
CA ASN A 222 -29.80 3.99 9.71
C ASN A 222 -29.60 4.43 8.26
N LEU A 223 -28.94 3.59 7.46
CA LEU A 223 -28.84 3.84 6.02
C LEU A 223 -30.24 3.82 5.38
N GLU A 224 -30.44 4.72 4.40
CA GLU A 224 -31.70 4.85 3.67
C GLU A 224 -32.13 3.50 3.05
N PRO A 225 -33.38 3.03 3.28
CA PRO A 225 -33.85 1.75 2.74
C PRO A 225 -33.88 1.68 1.21
N SER A 226 -33.86 2.84 0.56
CA SER A 226 -33.88 2.98 -0.91
C SER A 226 -32.50 2.83 -1.56
N LEU A 227 -31.41 2.72 -0.77
CA LEU A 227 -30.06 2.54 -1.31
C LEU A 227 -29.97 1.25 -2.14
N VAL A 228 -29.45 1.38 -3.35
CA VAL A 228 -29.18 0.24 -4.22
C VAL A 228 -27.83 -0.36 -3.82
N TRP A 229 -27.85 -1.65 -3.50
CA TRP A 229 -26.67 -2.42 -3.18
C TRP A 229 -26.31 -3.35 -4.35
N TYR A 230 -25.03 -3.37 -4.68
CA TYR A 230 -24.49 -4.17 -5.77
C TYR A 230 -23.57 -5.25 -5.20
N GLU A 231 -23.71 -6.47 -5.72
CA GLU A 231 -22.86 -7.60 -5.32
C GLU A 231 -21.41 -7.40 -5.79
N ILE A 232 -20.44 -7.83 -4.98
CA ILE A 232 -19.04 -7.93 -5.38
C ILE A 232 -18.76 -9.40 -5.69
N ALA A 233 -18.57 -9.70 -6.98
CA ALA A 233 -18.42 -11.07 -7.46
C ALA A 233 -17.32 -11.85 -6.72
N GLY A 234 -17.60 -13.12 -6.43
CA GLY A 234 -16.68 -14.01 -5.71
C GLY A 234 -16.60 -13.78 -4.20
N THR A 235 -17.42 -12.88 -3.63
CA THR A 235 -17.42 -12.54 -2.20
C THR A 235 -18.86 -12.51 -1.63
N ASN A 236 -18.99 -12.38 -0.31
CA ASN A 236 -20.25 -12.08 0.39
C ASN A 236 -20.40 -10.59 0.73
N LEU A 237 -19.64 -9.74 0.04
CA LEU A 237 -19.62 -8.30 0.21
C LEU A 237 -20.51 -7.64 -0.85
N LYS A 238 -21.09 -6.52 -0.47
CA LYS A 238 -21.79 -5.61 -1.37
C LYS A 238 -21.20 -4.22 -1.25
N TYR A 239 -21.45 -3.41 -2.27
CA TYR A 239 -21.17 -1.99 -2.19
C TYR A 239 -22.39 -1.16 -2.56
N THR A 240 -22.41 0.06 -2.06
CA THR A 240 -23.36 1.10 -2.43
C THR A 240 -22.64 2.44 -2.52
N VAL A 241 -23.32 3.43 -3.10
CA VAL A 241 -22.87 4.81 -3.11
C VAL A 241 -23.97 5.67 -2.52
N LEU A 242 -23.63 6.44 -1.50
CA LEU A 242 -24.55 7.35 -0.84
C LEU A 242 -24.00 8.78 -0.87
N PRO A 243 -24.87 9.79 -1.04
CA PRO A 243 -24.48 11.19 -0.97
C PRO A 243 -24.07 11.56 0.46
N LEU A 244 -23.17 12.53 0.58
CA LEU A 244 -22.77 13.12 1.86
C LEU A 244 -22.95 14.64 1.84
N SER A 245 -23.17 15.23 3.01
CA SER A 245 -23.07 16.69 3.18
C SER A 245 -21.61 17.12 3.38
N GLU A 246 -21.38 18.44 3.38
CA GLU A 246 -20.13 19.01 3.89
C GLU A 246 -20.06 18.82 5.42
N GLY A 247 -18.90 18.45 5.96
CA GLY A 247 -18.66 18.38 7.39
C GLY A 247 -18.05 17.06 7.88
N ALA A 248 -18.17 16.83 9.18
CA ALA A 248 -17.70 15.62 9.83
C ALA A 248 -18.81 14.56 9.83
N HIS A 249 -18.42 13.33 9.57
CA HIS A 249 -19.30 12.18 9.51
C HIS A 249 -18.78 11.03 10.37
N THR A 250 -19.70 10.21 10.87
CA THR A 250 -19.39 8.97 11.59
C THR A 250 -20.07 7.78 10.93
N LEU A 251 -19.31 6.73 10.62
CA LEU A 251 -19.85 5.49 10.05
C LEU A 251 -19.61 4.36 11.05
N LYS A 252 -20.70 3.69 11.46
CA LYS A 252 -20.63 2.55 12.37
C LYS A 252 -21.30 1.33 11.77
N CYS A 253 -20.57 0.23 11.72
CA CYS A 253 -21.06 -1.08 11.30
C CYS A 253 -21.27 -1.90 12.58
N ILE A 254 -22.50 -1.87 13.10
CA ILE A 254 -22.79 -2.36 14.46
C ILE A 254 -22.57 -3.87 14.54
N GLY A 255 -21.90 -4.31 15.61
CA GLY A 255 -21.58 -5.71 15.91
C GLY A 255 -20.13 -6.09 15.62
N ASN A 256 -19.88 -7.39 15.38
CA ASN A 256 -18.56 -7.93 15.02
C ASN A 256 -18.24 -7.79 13.52
N LEU A 257 -19.09 -7.11 12.75
CA LEU A 257 -18.98 -7.02 11.30
C LEU A 257 -18.23 -5.75 10.89
N LYS A 258 -17.20 -5.92 10.08
CA LYS A 258 -16.35 -4.84 9.57
C LYS A 258 -16.87 -4.34 8.23
N CYS A 259 -16.63 -3.08 7.94
CA CYS A 259 -16.95 -2.46 6.66
C CYS A 259 -15.82 -1.50 6.29
N TRP A 260 -15.80 -1.01 5.05
CA TRP A 260 -14.83 -0.03 4.61
C TRP A 260 -15.40 0.81 3.48
N GLY A 261 -14.78 1.96 3.22
CA GLY A 261 -15.17 2.78 2.11
C GLY A 261 -14.13 3.85 1.80
N TYR A 262 -14.44 4.65 0.81
CA TYR A 262 -13.71 5.88 0.55
C TYR A 262 -14.69 7.01 0.26
N VAL A 263 -14.34 8.18 0.78
CA VAL A 263 -15.04 9.42 0.49
C VAL A 263 -14.50 9.96 -0.82
N PHE A 264 -15.38 10.54 -1.61
CA PHE A 264 -15.01 11.29 -2.79
C PHE A 264 -15.83 12.56 -2.89
N GLY A 265 -15.33 13.53 -3.64
CA GLY A 265 -16.12 14.67 -4.03
C GLY A 265 -15.60 15.31 -5.29
N PHE A 266 -16.51 15.92 -6.05
CA PHE A 266 -16.21 16.56 -7.32
C PHE A 266 -16.91 17.92 -7.39
N GLY A 267 -16.13 18.94 -7.76
CA GLY A 267 -16.58 20.29 -8.05
C GLY A 267 -16.49 20.58 -9.55
N VAL A 268 -16.51 21.87 -9.90
CA VAL A 268 -16.39 22.29 -11.31
C VAL A 268 -14.97 22.08 -11.85
N TYR A 269 -13.96 22.25 -10.98
CA TYR A 269 -12.54 22.25 -11.36
C TYR A 269 -11.66 21.37 -10.48
N GLU A 270 -12.22 20.62 -9.54
CA GLU A 270 -11.44 19.89 -8.54
C GLU A 270 -12.14 18.58 -8.21
N GLU A 271 -11.36 17.55 -7.92
CA GLU A 271 -11.85 16.28 -7.43
C GLU A 271 -10.96 15.82 -6.27
N TYR A 272 -11.53 15.10 -5.31
CA TYR A 272 -10.75 14.45 -4.25
C TYR A 272 -11.26 13.04 -3.98
N GLY A 273 -10.36 12.21 -3.48
CA GLY A 273 -10.68 10.87 -2.97
C GLY A 273 -9.85 10.58 -1.73
N THR A 274 -10.44 9.96 -0.73
CA THR A 274 -9.69 9.51 0.44
C THR A 274 -10.34 8.30 1.10
N SER A 275 -9.52 7.36 1.56
CA SER A 275 -9.98 6.22 2.35
C SER A 275 -10.57 6.68 3.68
N ILE A 276 -11.67 6.09 4.14
CA ILE A 276 -12.27 6.48 5.45
C ILE A 276 -11.43 6.04 6.66
N GLY A 277 -10.37 5.25 6.44
CA GLY A 277 -9.44 4.80 7.47
C GLY A 277 -9.22 3.29 7.45
N ARG A 278 -8.37 2.83 8.37
CA ARG A 278 -8.00 1.41 8.56
C ARG A 278 -7.33 1.19 9.90
N SER A 279 -7.28 -0.07 10.31
CA SER A 279 -6.42 -0.53 11.40
C SER A 279 -4.96 -0.61 10.95
N PHE A 280 -4.05 -0.14 11.80
CA PHE A 280 -2.60 -0.38 11.70
C PHE A 280 -2.15 -1.52 12.63
N THR A 281 -3.06 -2.43 12.99
CA THR A 281 -2.66 -3.69 13.61
C THR A 281 -1.82 -4.46 12.59
N LYS A 282 -0.65 -4.97 12.99
CA LYS A 282 0.20 -5.76 12.09
C LYS A 282 -0.64 -6.89 11.50
N VAL A 283 -0.78 -6.90 10.19
CA VAL A 283 -1.28 -8.05 9.46
C VAL A 283 -0.33 -9.20 9.81
N LYS A 284 -0.86 -10.34 10.28
CA LYS A 284 -0.05 -11.51 10.57
C LYS A 284 0.59 -11.99 9.27
N LEU A 285 1.80 -11.53 9.00
CA LEU A 285 2.70 -12.20 8.08
C LEU A 285 2.98 -13.58 8.69
N PHE A 286 2.90 -14.63 7.88
CA PHE A 286 3.13 -15.99 8.35
C PHE A 286 4.54 -16.09 8.95
N GLU A 287 4.61 -16.27 10.27
CA GLU A 287 5.85 -16.52 11.01
C GLU A 287 6.18 -18.02 10.88
N ILE A 288 7.13 -18.37 10.01
CA ILE A 288 7.73 -19.70 10.04
C ILE A 288 8.95 -19.63 10.95
N LYS A 289 8.86 -20.24 12.13
CA LYS A 289 10.02 -20.52 12.97
C LYS A 289 10.67 -21.80 12.47
N SER A 290 11.76 -21.67 11.72
CA SER A 290 12.61 -22.82 11.38
C SER A 290 13.75 -22.88 12.38
N TYR A 291 13.83 -23.99 13.12
CA TYR A 291 14.95 -24.27 14.03
C TYR A 291 16.00 -25.05 13.25
N PHE A 292 17.22 -24.49 13.14
CA PHE A 292 18.36 -25.20 12.61
C PHE A 292 19.41 -25.33 13.70
N ILE A 293 19.81 -26.56 14.03
CA ILE A 293 20.99 -26.82 14.85
C ILE A 293 22.14 -27.05 13.87
N ILE A 294 23.06 -26.09 13.78
CA ILE A 294 24.29 -26.27 13.01
C ILE A 294 25.40 -26.64 13.99
N VAL A 295 25.85 -27.89 13.92
CA VAL A 295 26.95 -28.40 14.76
C VAL A 295 28.27 -28.15 14.03
N PHE A 296 29.11 -27.29 14.59
CA PHE A 296 30.45 -27.04 14.07
C PHE A 296 31.46 -27.90 14.84
N ILE A 297 32.13 -28.82 14.13
CA ILE A 297 33.26 -29.59 14.65
C ILE A 297 34.50 -29.16 13.86
N ASN A 298 35.47 -28.53 14.54
CA ASN A 298 36.74 -28.10 13.95
C ASN A 298 36.63 -27.15 12.74
N VAL A 299 35.71 -26.16 12.80
CA VAL A 299 35.57 -25.11 11.77
C VAL A 299 35.87 -23.74 12.39
N CYS A 300 36.85 -23.01 11.85
CA CYS A 300 37.24 -21.67 12.34
C CYS A 300 36.41 -20.53 11.74
N SER A 301 35.80 -20.77 10.57
CA SER A 301 34.94 -19.80 9.89
C SER A 301 33.95 -20.53 8.99
N PHE A 302 32.71 -20.04 8.91
CA PHE A 302 31.74 -20.55 7.95
C PHE A 302 30.98 -19.40 7.29
N ARG A 303 30.40 -19.66 6.12
CA ARG A 303 29.60 -18.71 5.36
C ARG A 303 28.21 -19.29 5.16
N ILE A 304 27.18 -18.52 5.51
CA ILE A 304 25.80 -18.81 5.10
C ILE A 304 25.35 -17.69 4.19
N ASN A 305 24.84 -18.08 3.02
CA ASN A 305 24.17 -17.16 2.10
C ASN A 305 22.67 -17.40 2.23
N PHE A 306 21.92 -16.32 2.43
CA PHE A 306 20.46 -16.37 2.43
C PHE A 306 19.94 -15.74 1.16
N ASN A 307 19.01 -16.43 0.48
CA ASN A 307 18.33 -15.90 -0.70
C ASN A 307 17.14 -14.98 -0.34
N TYR A 308 16.86 -14.81 0.95
CA TYR A 308 15.71 -14.05 1.47
C TYR A 308 16.11 -13.14 2.63
N ASN A 309 15.21 -12.22 2.98
CA ASN A 309 15.39 -11.35 4.14
C ASN A 309 15.21 -12.15 5.45
N VAL A 310 16.19 -12.04 6.34
CA VAL A 310 16.28 -12.83 7.56
C VAL A 310 16.62 -11.94 8.75
N GLU A 311 15.93 -12.11 9.88
CA GLU A 311 16.36 -11.60 11.19
C GLU A 311 16.98 -12.77 11.99
N ILE A 312 18.26 -12.69 12.34
CA ILE A 312 18.95 -13.72 13.14
C ILE A 312 19.05 -13.25 14.60
N LYS A 313 18.52 -14.03 15.53
CA LYS A 313 18.72 -13.88 16.98
C LYS A 313 19.58 -15.04 17.50
N ILE A 314 20.71 -14.73 18.12
CA ILE A 314 21.59 -15.74 18.73
C ILE A 314 21.44 -15.64 20.24
N SER A 315 21.31 -16.78 20.91
CA SER A 315 21.32 -16.82 22.37
C SER A 315 22.77 -16.85 22.87
N ARG A 316 23.18 -15.71 23.47
CA ARG A 316 24.47 -15.40 24.14
C ARG A 316 25.67 -14.94 23.28
N SER A 317 26.19 -13.78 23.71
CA SER A 317 27.58 -13.29 23.65
C SER A 317 28.31 -13.18 22.31
N VAL A 318 27.63 -12.84 21.21
CA VAL A 318 28.32 -12.31 20.01
C VAL A 318 27.54 -11.14 19.42
N LYS A 319 28.21 -10.00 19.18
CA LYS A 319 27.62 -8.82 18.53
C LYS A 319 27.84 -8.90 17.02
N PHE A 320 26.77 -8.74 16.24
CA PHE A 320 26.85 -8.48 14.80
C PHE A 320 25.94 -7.32 14.40
N HIS A 321 26.34 -6.62 13.35
CA HIS A 321 25.50 -5.70 12.61
C HIS A 321 25.13 -6.36 11.28
N VAL A 322 23.83 -6.62 11.06
CA VAL A 322 23.31 -7.09 9.77
C VAL A 322 22.65 -5.90 9.07
N LEU A 323 23.17 -5.52 7.90
CA LEU A 323 22.58 -4.49 7.06
C LEU A 323 21.65 -5.16 6.04
N TYR A 324 20.43 -4.62 5.95
CA TYR A 324 19.38 -5.05 5.03
C TYR A 324 19.84 -4.87 3.58
N GLN A 325 20.07 -5.97 2.85
CA GLN A 325 20.30 -6.00 1.40
C GLN A 325 19.77 -7.31 0.81
N LYS A 326 19.34 -7.28 -0.45
CA LYS A 326 19.23 -8.48 -1.28
C LYS A 326 20.61 -9.17 -1.27
N ASN A 327 20.66 -10.47 -0.93
CA ASN A 327 21.87 -11.25 -0.66
C ASN A 327 22.67 -10.76 0.55
N VAL A 328 22.17 -11.03 1.76
CA VAL A 328 22.96 -10.83 2.98
C VAL A 328 24.03 -11.92 3.07
N THR A 329 25.30 -11.53 2.95
CA THR A 329 26.42 -12.40 3.35
C THR A 329 26.78 -12.07 4.80
N CYS A 330 26.56 -13.02 5.72
CA CYS A 330 27.03 -12.89 7.10
C CYS A 330 28.39 -13.58 7.25
N TYR A 331 29.38 -12.86 7.78
CA TYR A 331 30.66 -13.42 8.21
C TYR A 331 30.62 -13.61 9.73
N LEU A 332 30.85 -14.84 10.18
CA LEU A 332 30.92 -15.18 11.59
C LEU A 332 32.31 -15.75 11.88
N GLU A 333 33.13 -14.99 12.61
CA GLU A 333 34.43 -15.44 13.09
C GLU A 333 34.26 -16.01 14.50
N LEU A 334 34.44 -17.32 14.64
CA LEU A 334 34.24 -18.02 15.90
C LEU A 334 35.57 -18.08 16.66
N CYS A 335 35.66 -17.34 17.77
CA CYS A 335 36.92 -17.21 18.52
C CYS A 335 37.33 -18.44 19.35
N LYS A 336 36.52 -19.51 19.44
CA LYS A 336 36.87 -20.74 20.20
C LYS A 336 36.29 -22.02 19.56
N PRO A 337 37.13 -23.02 19.24
CA PRO A 337 36.69 -24.36 18.86
C PRO A 337 35.93 -25.05 20.01
N GLY A 338 34.90 -25.84 19.69
CA GLY A 338 34.23 -26.73 20.66
C GLY A 338 33.07 -26.13 21.47
N ILE A 339 32.50 -24.99 21.06
CA ILE A 339 31.33 -24.38 21.71
C ILE A 339 30.07 -24.60 20.84
N TYR A 340 28.95 -24.91 21.49
CA TYR A 340 27.63 -25.01 20.88
C TYR A 340 27.04 -23.61 20.66
N TYR A 341 26.56 -23.32 19.44
CA TYR A 341 25.85 -22.09 19.13
C TYR A 341 24.45 -22.41 18.62
N GLU A 342 23.44 -21.82 19.25
CA GLU A 342 22.05 -21.92 18.83
C GLU A 342 21.65 -20.63 18.08
N PHE A 343 21.18 -20.79 16.84
CA PHE A 343 20.74 -19.68 15.99
C PHE A 343 19.22 -19.75 15.85
N VAL A 344 18.54 -18.66 16.23
CA VAL A 344 17.11 -18.46 15.93
C VAL A 344 17.02 -17.57 14.71
N ILE A 345 16.62 -18.15 13.59
CA ILE A 345 16.44 -17.44 12.32
C ILE A 345 14.95 -17.16 12.15
N LYS A 346 14.58 -15.89 12.08
CA LYS A 346 13.22 -15.43 11.82
C LYS A 346 13.09 -15.06 10.35
N TRP A 347 12.12 -15.69 9.69
CA TRP A 347 11.75 -15.40 8.31
C TRP A 347 10.50 -14.54 8.30
N PHE A 348 10.46 -13.57 7.39
CA PHE A 348 9.25 -12.81 7.08
C PHE A 348 8.90 -13.11 5.63
N PHE A 349 7.98 -14.05 5.41
CA PHE A 349 7.47 -14.33 4.07
C PHE A 349 6.26 -13.43 3.80
N VAL A 350 6.33 -12.70 2.70
CA VAL A 350 5.15 -12.15 2.04
C VAL A 350 5.14 -12.75 0.65
N CYS A 351 4.92 -14.06 0.52
CA CYS A 351 4.53 -14.63 -0.76
C CYS A 351 4.08 -16.08 -0.54
N ASN A 352 2.90 -16.44 -1.05
CA ASN A 352 2.44 -17.83 -1.12
C ASN A 352 3.33 -18.57 -2.13
N GLU A 353 4.48 -19.07 -1.71
CA GLU A 353 5.06 -20.22 -2.41
C GLU A 353 4.16 -21.42 -2.14
N LYS A 354 3.71 -22.06 -3.22
CA LYS A 354 3.11 -23.39 -3.15
C LYS A 354 4.04 -24.26 -2.31
N ARG A 355 3.49 -24.89 -1.27
CA ARG A 355 4.12 -26.04 -0.63
C ARG A 355 4.30 -27.12 -1.70
N GLU A 356 5.47 -27.19 -2.31
CA GLU A 356 5.93 -28.44 -2.89
C GLU A 356 6.25 -29.39 -1.73
N ARG A 357 5.68 -30.60 -1.83
CA ARG A 357 5.71 -31.64 -0.81
C ARG A 357 7.06 -32.30 -0.70
#